data_AF-A0A372RRW3-F1
#
_entry.id   AF-A0A372RRW3-F1
#
_cell.length_a   1.000
_cell.length_b   1.000
_cell.length_c   1.000
_cell.angle_alpha   90.00
_cell.angle_beta   90.00
_cell.angle_gamma   90.00
#
_symmetry.space_group_name_H-M   'P 1'
#
loop_
_entity.id
_entity.type
_entity.pdbx_description
1 polymer ?
#
loop_
_entity_poly.entity_id
_entity_poly.type
_entity_poly.pdbx_seq_one_letter_code
_entity_poly.pdbx_strand_id
1 'polypeptide(L)'
;KIPVFKISFGENFQASVESIHSATKVANAYLQIKKPNTQAHLSGVHVFCLNSQELERERERKRRSHRLKPFNKLSNSIKTKRVYMFNEQLAVNFTNTVAKYFHSDDRLTLQEMCFAVQDKNFQANFGVQNKEKENQRNEAFTKVIDQGPIA
;
A
#
# COMPACT_ATOMS: atom_id res chain seq x y z
N LYS A 1 9.05 14.62 -11.67
CA LYS A 1 8.47 15.23 -12.89
C LYS A 1 7.01 15.53 -12.61
N ILE A 2 6.55 16.75 -12.88
CA ILE A 2 5.15 17.15 -12.72
C ILE A 2 4.39 16.72 -14.00
N PRO A 3 3.23 16.06 -13.89
CA PRO A 3 2.45 15.68 -15.07
C PRO A 3 1.82 16.92 -15.73
N VAL A 4 1.81 16.94 -17.06
CA VAL A 4 1.11 17.94 -17.88
C VAL A 4 -0.08 17.25 -18.55
N PHE A 5 -1.28 17.78 -18.34
CA PHE A 5 -2.48 17.32 -19.04
C PHE A 5 -2.65 18.15 -20.31
N LYS A 6 -2.94 17.50 -21.44
CA LYS A 6 -3.06 18.16 -22.75
C LYS A 6 -4.20 17.55 -23.57
N ILE A 7 -5.03 18.40 -24.18
CA ILE A 7 -6.00 18.02 -25.22
C ILE A 7 -5.60 18.77 -26.48
N SER A 8 -5.25 18.04 -27.54
CA SER A 8 -5.00 18.62 -28.87
C SER A 8 -6.24 18.49 -29.75
N PHE A 9 -6.50 19.49 -30.60
CA PHE A 9 -7.71 19.57 -31.43
C PHE A 9 -7.48 20.43 -32.68
N GLY A 10 -8.47 20.43 -33.57
CA GLY A 10 -8.39 21.10 -34.89
C GLY A 10 -7.80 20.18 -35.95
N GLU A 11 -7.71 20.67 -37.19
CA GLU A 11 -7.06 19.94 -38.27
C GLU A 11 -5.62 19.61 -37.88
N ASN A 12 -5.25 18.33 -38.04
CA ASN A 12 -3.93 17.80 -37.70
C ASN A 12 -3.44 18.15 -36.27
N PHE A 13 -4.35 18.32 -35.32
CA PHE A 13 -4.02 18.64 -33.92
C PHE A 13 -3.21 19.94 -33.73
N GLN A 14 -3.40 20.92 -34.63
CA GLN A 14 -2.66 22.19 -34.63
C GLN A 14 -2.89 23.06 -33.40
N ALA A 15 -4.00 22.89 -32.69
CA ALA A 15 -4.32 23.62 -31.47
C ALA A 15 -4.29 22.70 -30.26
N SER A 16 -4.00 23.25 -29.07
CA SER A 16 -4.08 22.48 -27.84
C SER A 16 -4.36 23.34 -26.62
N VAL A 17 -5.03 22.74 -25.63
CA VAL A 17 -5.10 23.25 -24.27
C VAL A 17 -4.31 22.35 -23.36
N GLU A 18 -3.53 22.94 -22.46
CA GLU A 18 -2.76 22.20 -21.47
C GLU A 18 -2.78 22.86 -20.09
N SER A 19 -2.54 22.05 -19.06
CA SER A 19 -2.39 22.54 -17.69
C SER A 19 -1.67 21.50 -16.84
N ILE A 20 -0.85 22.00 -15.91
CA ILE A 20 -0.16 21.19 -14.89
C ILE A 20 -1.03 20.93 -13.64
N HIS A 21 -2.15 21.63 -13.50
CA HIS A 21 -2.94 21.61 -12.26
C HIS A 21 -3.90 20.42 -12.19
N SER A 22 -4.71 20.19 -13.23
CA SER A 22 -5.62 19.03 -13.28
C SER A 22 -6.11 18.72 -14.69
N ALA A 23 -6.45 17.44 -14.90
CA ALA A 23 -7.16 16.97 -16.11
C ALA A 23 -8.50 17.69 -16.31
N THR A 24 -9.21 17.95 -15.20
CA THR A 24 -10.52 18.62 -15.23
C THR A 24 -10.40 20.05 -15.73
N LYS A 25 -9.34 20.79 -15.35
CA LYS A 25 -9.10 22.14 -15.86
C LYS A 25 -8.94 22.15 -17.38
N VAL A 26 -8.14 21.23 -17.92
CA VAL A 26 -7.94 21.10 -19.38
C VAL A 26 -9.23 20.71 -20.10
N ALA A 27 -9.96 19.72 -19.57
CA ALA A 27 -11.22 19.26 -20.15
C ALA A 27 -12.25 20.38 -20.26
N ASN A 28 -12.41 21.18 -19.19
CA ASN A 28 -13.38 22.28 -19.18
C ASN A 28 -12.91 23.48 -20.02
N ALA A 29 -11.61 23.78 -20.05
CA ALA A 29 -11.08 24.81 -20.94
C ALA A 29 -11.29 24.43 -22.42
N TYR A 30 -11.10 23.16 -22.78
CA TYR A 30 -11.45 22.66 -24.11
C TYR A 30 -12.96 22.75 -24.39
N LEU A 31 -13.82 22.41 -23.42
CA LEU A 31 -15.27 22.55 -23.55
C LEU A 31 -15.68 23.99 -23.84
N GLN A 32 -15.12 24.97 -23.12
CA GLN A 32 -15.43 26.38 -23.33
C GLN A 32 -15.01 26.90 -24.71
N ILE A 33 -13.93 26.37 -25.29
CA ILE A 33 -13.52 26.68 -26.67
C ILE A 33 -14.55 26.13 -27.67
N LYS A 34 -15.08 24.92 -27.45
CA LYS A 34 -16.01 24.27 -28.38
C LYS A 34 -17.46 24.70 -28.22
N LYS A 35 -17.88 25.05 -27.00
CA LYS A 35 -19.22 25.51 -26.66
C LYS A 35 -19.11 26.69 -25.70
N PRO A 36 -18.81 27.89 -26.22
CA PRO A 36 -18.78 29.10 -25.41
C PRO A 36 -20.12 29.30 -24.70
N ASN A 37 -20.10 29.70 -23.43
CA ASN A 37 -21.27 29.96 -22.57
C ASN A 37 -22.03 28.71 -22.09
N THR A 38 -21.49 27.50 -22.28
CA THR A 38 -22.08 26.33 -21.64
C THR A 38 -21.87 26.35 -20.12
N GLN A 39 -22.91 25.97 -19.37
CA GLN A 39 -22.82 25.69 -17.93
C GLN A 39 -22.44 24.23 -17.64
N ALA A 40 -22.30 23.39 -18.68
CA ALA A 40 -21.90 22.01 -18.52
C ALA A 40 -20.44 21.91 -18.07
N HIS A 41 -20.13 20.83 -17.36
CA HIS A 41 -18.78 20.53 -16.91
C HIS A 41 -18.34 19.13 -17.35
N LEU A 42 -17.09 19.03 -17.81
CA LEU A 42 -16.47 17.74 -18.10
C LEU A 42 -15.66 17.23 -16.92
N SER A 43 -15.79 15.94 -16.63
CA SER A 43 -14.92 15.25 -15.70
C SER A 43 -13.59 14.91 -16.38
N GLY A 44 -12.50 15.51 -15.93
CA GLY A 44 -11.17 15.23 -16.47
C GLY A 44 -10.76 13.77 -16.34
N VAL A 45 -11.19 13.09 -15.27
CA VAL A 45 -10.91 11.66 -15.06
C VAL A 45 -11.47 10.83 -16.21
N HIS A 46 -12.69 11.14 -16.66
CA HIS A 46 -13.34 10.42 -17.75
C HIS A 46 -12.77 10.81 -19.12
N VAL A 47 -12.55 12.10 -19.37
CA VAL A 47 -11.97 12.58 -20.64
C VAL A 47 -10.58 11.99 -20.90
N PHE A 48 -9.79 11.80 -19.84
CA PHE A 48 -8.45 11.21 -19.92
C PHE A 48 -8.41 9.71 -19.61
N CYS A 49 -9.56 9.05 -19.46
CA CYS A 49 -9.66 7.63 -19.12
C CYS A 49 -8.81 7.20 -17.91
N LEU A 50 -8.65 8.09 -16.91
CA LEU A 50 -7.75 7.90 -15.76
C LEU A 50 -8.26 6.85 -14.77
N ASN A 51 -9.51 6.42 -14.90
CA ASN A 51 -10.16 5.36 -14.14
C ASN A 51 -10.37 4.08 -14.96
N SER A 52 -9.77 3.95 -16.15
CA SER A 52 -9.93 2.73 -16.96
C SER A 52 -9.31 1.52 -16.25
N GLN A 53 -9.97 0.36 -16.36
CA GLN A 53 -9.47 -0.89 -15.78
C GLN A 53 -8.08 -1.26 -16.32
N GLU A 54 -7.80 -0.94 -17.58
CA GLU A 54 -6.50 -1.18 -18.20
C GLU A 54 -5.39 -0.33 -17.57
N LEU A 55 -5.66 0.96 -17.34
CA LEU A 55 -4.71 1.83 -16.66
C LEU A 55 -4.48 1.40 -15.21
N GLU A 56 -5.51 0.93 -14.51
CA GLU A 56 -5.37 0.39 -13.16
C GLU A 56 -4.52 -0.88 -13.14
N ARG A 57 -4.76 -1.82 -14.09
CA ARG A 57 -3.90 -3.00 -14.27
C ARG A 57 -2.44 -2.61 -14.55
N GLU A 58 -2.19 -1.61 -15.37
CA GLU A 58 -0.82 -1.13 -15.65
C GLU A 58 -0.18 -0.44 -14.43
N ARG A 59 -0.94 0.32 -13.65
CA ARG A 59 -0.48 0.89 -12.37
C ARG A 59 -0.11 -0.21 -11.40
N GLU A 60 -0.93 -1.24 -11.26
CA GLU A 60 -0.64 -2.40 -10.43
C GLU A 60 0.59 -3.15 -10.93
N ARG A 61 0.70 -3.42 -12.24
CA ARG A 61 1.85 -4.07 -12.84
C ARG A 61 3.13 -3.27 -12.55
N LYS A 62 3.10 -1.95 -12.74
CA LYS A 62 4.23 -1.07 -12.41
C LYS A 62 4.54 -1.07 -10.91
N ARG A 63 3.52 -1.04 -10.06
CA ARG A 63 3.67 -1.12 -8.60
C ARG A 63 4.32 -2.44 -8.18
N ARG A 64 3.92 -3.56 -8.77
CA ARG A 64 4.52 -4.88 -8.59
C ARG A 64 5.93 -4.96 -9.19
N SER A 65 6.21 -4.19 -10.24
CA SER A 65 7.53 -4.11 -10.88
C SER A 65 8.56 -3.30 -10.08
N HIS A 66 8.13 -2.47 -9.12
CA HIS A 66 9.05 -1.86 -8.16
C HIS A 66 9.64 -2.95 -7.28
N ARG A 67 10.78 -3.49 -7.71
CA ARG A 67 11.54 -4.50 -6.97
C ARG A 67 11.78 -3.97 -5.57
N LEU A 68 11.34 -4.74 -4.57
CA LEU A 68 11.65 -4.43 -3.18
C LEU A 68 13.16 -4.29 -3.04
N LYS A 69 13.61 -3.23 -2.37
CA LYS A 69 15.03 -3.09 -2.01
C LYS A 69 15.49 -4.37 -1.28
N PRO A 70 16.68 -4.90 -1.59
CA PRO A 70 17.26 -6.05 -0.88
C PRO A 70 17.26 -5.82 0.64
N PHE A 71 17.06 -6.89 1.41
CA PHE A 71 16.86 -6.80 2.86
C PHE A 71 18.04 -6.13 3.59
N ASN A 72 19.27 -6.42 3.18
CA ASN A 72 20.48 -5.78 3.71
C ASN A 72 20.56 -4.27 3.46
N LYS A 73 19.89 -3.74 2.43
CA LYS A 73 19.86 -2.31 2.07
C LYS A 73 18.75 -1.52 2.78
N LEU A 74 18.06 -2.12 3.75
CA LEU A 74 16.98 -1.48 4.51
C LEU A 74 17.49 -0.95 5.86
N SER A 75 16.88 0.13 6.34
CA SER A 75 16.98 0.52 7.75
C SER A 75 16.33 -0.54 8.65
N ASN A 76 16.72 -0.59 9.93
CA ASN A 76 16.15 -1.54 10.88
C ASN A 76 14.63 -1.38 11.04
N SER A 77 14.12 -0.15 11.07
CA SER A 77 12.67 0.11 11.13
C SER A 77 11.91 -0.51 9.97
N ILE A 78 12.45 -0.42 8.75
CA ILE A 78 11.84 -1.01 7.56
C ILE A 78 12.00 -2.53 7.54
N LYS A 79 13.11 -3.08 8.05
CA LYS A 79 13.27 -4.54 8.25
C LYS A 79 12.18 -5.09 9.15
N THR A 80 12.01 -4.49 10.33
CA THR A 80 10.97 -4.89 11.30
C THR A 80 9.58 -4.81 10.69
N LYS A 81 9.25 -3.68 10.05
CA LYS A 81 7.93 -3.51 9.42
C LYS A 81 7.67 -4.55 8.32
N ARG A 82 8.69 -4.87 7.51
CA ARG A 82 8.56 -5.86 6.44
C ARG A 82 8.34 -7.27 6.97
N VAL A 83 9.11 -7.69 7.98
CA VAL A 83 8.96 -8.98 8.66
C VAL A 83 7.57 -9.09 9.29
N TYR A 84 7.14 -8.05 10.01
CA TYR A 84 5.80 -7.99 10.60
C TYR A 84 4.69 -8.15 9.55
N MET A 85 4.73 -7.36 8.47
CA MET A 85 3.75 -7.45 7.40
C MET A 85 3.75 -8.82 6.71
N PHE A 86 4.92 -9.45 6.56
CA PHE A 86 5.02 -10.79 6.00
C PHE A 86 4.33 -11.83 6.89
N ASN A 87 4.57 -11.76 8.20
CA ASN A 87 3.96 -12.64 9.20
C ASN A 87 2.43 -12.50 9.24
N GLU A 88 1.92 -11.27 9.27
CA GLU A 88 0.49 -10.98 9.22
C GLU A 88 -0.17 -11.59 7.98
N GLN A 89 0.45 -11.43 6.80
CA GLN A 89 -0.09 -11.98 5.56
C GLN A 89 -0.08 -13.51 5.55
N LEU A 90 0.95 -14.14 6.11
CA LEU A 90 0.99 -15.59 6.24
C LEU A 90 -0.04 -16.12 7.25
N ALA A 91 -0.30 -15.40 8.35
CA ALA A 91 -1.35 -15.77 9.29
C ALA A 91 -2.74 -15.71 8.64
N VAL A 92 -3.04 -14.66 7.87
CA VAL A 92 -4.28 -14.54 7.10
C VAL A 92 -4.40 -15.68 6.08
N ASN A 93 -3.32 -15.97 5.34
CA ASN A 93 -3.30 -17.05 4.37
C ASN A 93 -3.49 -18.42 5.02
N PHE A 94 -2.91 -18.64 6.20
CA PHE A 94 -3.12 -19.85 6.99
C PHE A 94 -4.61 -20.02 7.31
N THR A 95 -5.25 -19.02 7.92
CA THR A 95 -6.69 -19.08 8.25
C THR A 95 -7.55 -19.37 7.02
N ASN A 96 -7.27 -18.70 5.90
CA ASN A 96 -7.98 -18.94 4.63
C ASN A 96 -7.75 -20.34 4.07
N THR A 97 -6.59 -20.93 4.32
CA THR A 97 -6.25 -22.29 3.90
C THR A 97 -6.94 -23.29 4.80
N VAL A 98 -6.91 -23.09 6.12
CA VAL A 98 -7.60 -23.95 7.10
C VAL A 98 -9.09 -24.07 6.76
N ALA A 99 -9.76 -22.95 6.49
CA ALA A 99 -11.18 -22.94 6.12
C ALA A 99 -11.53 -23.74 4.85
N LYS A 100 -10.53 -24.09 4.02
CA LYS A 100 -10.73 -24.91 2.80
C LYS A 100 -10.51 -26.39 3.02
N TYR A 101 -9.73 -26.78 4.03
CA TYR A 101 -9.27 -28.17 4.21
C TYR A 101 -9.69 -28.81 5.52
N PHE A 102 -10.09 -28.02 6.52
CA PHE A 102 -10.49 -28.51 7.84
C PHE A 102 -11.90 -28.04 8.20
N HIS A 103 -12.60 -28.83 9.00
CA HIS A 103 -13.88 -28.42 9.57
C HIS A 103 -13.63 -27.39 10.68
N SER A 104 -14.60 -26.50 10.93
CA SER A 104 -14.47 -25.48 11.99
C SER A 104 -14.27 -26.09 13.39
N ASP A 105 -14.78 -27.30 13.60
CA ASP A 105 -14.70 -28.00 14.88
C ASP A 105 -13.33 -28.62 15.16
N ASP A 106 -12.46 -28.74 14.13
CA ASP A 106 -11.11 -29.30 14.27
C ASP A 106 -10.14 -28.33 15.00
N ARG A 107 -10.54 -27.07 15.20
CA ARG A 107 -9.82 -26.04 15.98
C ARG A 107 -8.32 -25.91 15.62
N LEU A 108 -8.01 -25.95 14.33
CA LEU A 108 -6.63 -25.77 13.87
C LEU A 108 -6.10 -24.38 14.25
N THR A 109 -4.91 -24.33 14.86
CA THR A 109 -4.30 -23.09 15.35
C THR A 109 -2.86 -22.99 14.88
N LEU A 110 -2.47 -21.84 14.33
CA LEU A 110 -1.07 -21.55 14.01
C LEU A 110 -0.30 -21.27 15.30
N GLN A 111 0.71 -22.08 15.62
CA GLN A 111 1.47 -21.93 16.87
C GLN A 111 2.68 -21.00 16.71
N GLU A 112 3.52 -21.26 15.72
CA GLU A 112 4.77 -20.56 15.51
C GLU A 112 5.13 -20.52 14.02
N MET A 113 5.87 -19.48 13.63
CA MET A 113 6.50 -19.36 12.32
C MET A 113 7.97 -19.01 12.46
N CYS A 114 8.83 -19.83 11.86
CA CYS A 114 10.28 -19.64 11.84
C CYS A 114 10.79 -19.54 10.40
N PHE A 115 11.57 -18.51 10.10
CA PHE A 115 12.20 -18.33 8.80
C PHE A 115 13.47 -17.49 8.89
N ALA A 116 14.34 -17.62 7.89
CA ALA A 116 15.55 -16.83 7.79
C ALA A 116 15.48 -15.86 6.59
N VAL A 117 16.03 -14.66 6.77
CA VAL A 117 16.32 -13.74 5.67
C VAL A 117 17.79 -13.38 5.75
N GLN A 118 18.59 -13.92 4.82
CA GLN A 118 20.06 -13.90 4.90
C GLN A 118 20.49 -14.62 6.20
N ASP A 119 21.40 -14.03 6.96
CA ASP A 119 21.99 -14.63 8.16
C ASP A 119 21.17 -14.33 9.44
N LYS A 120 19.92 -13.87 9.27
CA LYS A 120 19.03 -13.49 10.38
C LYS A 120 17.83 -14.40 10.46
N ASN A 121 17.65 -15.01 11.63
CA ASN A 121 16.49 -15.82 11.96
C ASN A 121 15.36 -14.95 12.54
N PHE A 122 14.14 -15.22 12.13
CA PHE A 122 12.92 -14.60 12.60
C PHE A 122 11.98 -15.67 13.11
N GLN A 123 11.36 -15.38 14.25
CA GLN A 123 10.40 -16.23 14.92
C GLN A 123 9.19 -15.38 15.30
N ALA A 124 7.99 -15.86 14.96
CA ALA A 124 6.74 -15.25 15.36
C ALA A 124 5.86 -16.30 16.03
N ASN A 125 5.45 -16.01 17.27
CA ASN A 125 4.58 -16.86 18.07
C ASN A 125 3.14 -16.37 17.92
N PHE A 126 2.26 -17.27 17.47
CA PHE A 126 0.83 -17.04 17.24
C PHE A 126 -0.06 -17.86 18.19
N GLY A 127 0.52 -18.83 18.89
CA GLY A 127 -0.16 -19.57 19.97
C GLY A 127 -0.58 -18.67 21.12
N VAL A 128 -1.32 -19.23 22.09
CA VAL A 128 -1.84 -18.52 23.27
C VAL A 128 -0.72 -17.69 23.91
N GLN A 129 -0.86 -16.37 23.86
CA GLN A 129 0.05 -15.44 24.52
C GLN A 129 0.15 -15.82 25.99
N ASN A 130 1.37 -16.12 26.44
CA ASN A 130 1.60 -16.29 27.87
C ASN A 130 1.50 -14.90 28.52
N LYS A 131 0.31 -14.59 29.03
CA LYS A 131 -0.02 -13.31 29.69
C LYS A 131 0.98 -12.96 30.80
N GLU A 132 1.60 -13.94 31.46
CA GLU A 132 2.63 -13.70 32.47
C GLU A 132 3.89 -13.08 31.86
N LYS A 133 4.34 -13.55 30.69
CA LYS A 133 5.51 -12.99 30.00
C LYS A 133 5.24 -11.58 29.48
N GLU A 134 4.01 -11.32 29.04
CA GLU A 134 3.60 -9.98 28.61
C GLU A 134 3.53 -9.00 29.80
N ASN A 135 2.96 -9.44 30.92
CA ASN A 135 2.93 -8.66 32.16
C ASN A 135 4.33 -8.37 32.69
N GLN A 136 5.24 -9.36 32.72
CA GLN A 136 6.63 -9.16 33.12
C GLN A 136 7.36 -8.15 32.23
N ARG A 137 7.13 -8.19 30.91
CA ARG A 137 7.71 -7.20 29.99
C ARG A 137 7.16 -5.80 30.28
N ASN A 138 5.85 -5.68 30.47
CA ASN A 138 5.21 -4.41 30.76
C ASN A 138 5.70 -3.83 32.09
N GLU A 139 5.85 -4.66 33.13
CA GLU A 139 6.38 -4.27 34.43
C GLU A 139 7.84 -3.82 34.36
N ALA A 140 8.67 -4.50 33.55
CA ALA A 140 10.06 -4.08 33.33
C ALA A 140 10.12 -2.73 32.61
N PHE A 141 9.25 -2.48 31.62
CA PHE A 141 9.17 -1.19 30.94
C PHE A 141 8.71 -0.07 31.87
N THR A 142 7.66 -0.28 32.69
CA THR A 142 7.21 0.73 33.66
C THR A 142 8.30 1.06 34.66
N LYS A 143 9.00 0.05 35.20
CA LYS A 143 10.13 0.25 36.12
C LYS A 143 11.24 1.13 35.56
N VAL A 144 11.57 0.98 34.27
CA VAL A 144 12.60 1.81 33.62
C VAL A 144 12.12 3.25 33.41
N ILE A 145 10.85 3.46 33.07
CA ILE A 145 10.28 4.80 32.95
C ILE A 145 10.20 5.49 34.32
N ASP A 146 9.82 4.76 35.36
CA ASP A 146 9.70 5.25 36.73
C ASP A 146 11.04 5.64 37.34
N GLN A 147 12.15 5.04 36.89
CA GLN A 147 13.51 5.39 37.32
C GLN A 147 13.98 6.77 36.82
N GLY A 148 13.23 7.40 35.92
CA GLY A 148 13.57 8.71 35.36
C GLY A 148 14.78 8.66 34.40
N PRO A 149 15.17 9.81 33.83
CA PRO A 149 16.32 9.88 32.94
C PRO A 149 17.60 9.53 33.71
N ILE A 150 18.45 8.69 33.12
CA ILE A 150 19.82 8.49 33.61
C ILE A 150 20.55 9.83 33.40
N ALA A 151 20.99 10.44 34.52
CA ALA A 151 21.77 11.67 34.53
C ALA A 151 23.19 11.48 33.96
#